data_AF-A0A818RRY3-F1
#
_entry.id   AF-A0A818RRY3-F1
#
_cell.length_a   1.000
_cell.length_b   1.000
_cell.length_c   1.000
_cell.angle_alpha   90.00
_cell.angle_beta   90.00
_cell.angle_gamma   90.00
#
_symmetry.space_group_name_H-M   'P 1'
#
loop_
_entity.id
_entity.type
_entity.pdbx_description
1 polymer ?
#
loop_
_entity_poly.entity_id
_entity_poly.type
_entity_poly.pdbx_seq_one_letter_code
_entity_poly.pdbx_strand_id
1 'polypeptide(L)' 'MAQAFGCSEGFLDKELSRFIANGRLNCKIDKVREIIETTRPDSKNFLYQEVIKKGDLLLNRVQKLSRVINI' A
#
# COMPACT_ATOMS: atom_id res chain seq x y z
N MET A 1 -22.45 1.43 -2.57
CA MET A 1 -21.54 2.62 -2.67
C MET A 1 -21.82 3.45 -3.91
N ALA A 2 -21.90 2.86 -5.10
CA ALA A 2 -22.15 3.58 -6.38
C ALA A 2 -23.33 4.57 -6.32
N GLN A 3 -24.47 4.19 -5.75
CA GLN A 3 -25.64 5.06 -5.59
C GLN A 3 -25.38 6.29 -4.70
N ALA A 4 -24.61 6.13 -3.61
CA ALA A 4 -24.28 7.23 -2.70
C ALA A 4 -23.30 8.24 -3.33
N PHE A 5 -22.43 7.77 -4.23
CA PHE A 5 -21.51 8.62 -4.99
C PHE A 5 -22.08 9.11 -6.32
N GLY A 6 -23.30 8.69 -6.69
CA GLY A 6 -23.95 9.08 -7.95
C GLY A 6 -23.20 8.61 -9.21
N CYS A 7 -22.41 7.54 -9.11
CA CYS A 7 -21.58 7.03 -10.21
C CYS A 7 -21.96 5.60 -10.59
N SER A 8 -21.53 5.15 -11.78
CA SER A 8 -21.75 3.76 -12.22
C SER A 8 -20.81 2.79 -11.49
N GLU A 9 -21.26 1.56 -11.28
CA GLU A 9 -20.45 0.52 -10.61
C GLU A 9 -19.16 0.22 -11.37
N GLY A 10 -19.20 0.20 -12.71
CA GLY A 10 -17.99 0.01 -13.52
C GLY A 10 -16.97 1.14 -13.40
N PHE A 11 -17.42 2.38 -13.19
CA PHE A 11 -16.53 3.50 -12.91
C PHE A 11 -15.90 3.37 -11.52
N LEU A 12 -16.71 3.00 -10.52
CA LEU A 12 -16.26 2.81 -9.15
C LEU A 12 -15.24 1.67 -9.03
N ASP A 13 -15.47 0.54 -9.69
CA ASP A 13 -14.54 -0.62 -9.70
C ASP A 13 -13.16 -0.23 -10.29
N LYS A 14 -13.17 0.55 -11.38
CA LYS A 14 -11.94 1.03 -12.03
C LYS A 14 -11.12 1.97 -11.15
N GLU A 15 -11.77 2.95 -10.51
CA GLU A 15 -11.08 3.90 -9.64
C GLU A 15 -10.61 3.24 -8.34
N LEU A 16 -11.44 2.40 -7.71
CA LEU A 16 -11.05 1.68 -6.49
C LEU A 16 -9.89 0.72 -6.76
N SER A 17 -9.91 -0.02 -7.87
CA SER A 17 -8.79 -0.89 -8.27
C SER A 17 -7.47 -0.11 -8.35
N ARG A 18 -7.49 1.09 -8.94
CA ARG A 18 -6.32 1.97 -9.04
C ARG A 18 -5.84 2.45 -7.67
N PHE A 19 -6.74 2.84 -6.77
CA PHE A 19 -6.35 3.32 -5.43
C PHE A 19 -5.81 2.22 -4.53
N ILE A 20 -6.38 1.02 -4.63
CA ILE A 20 -5.92 -0.17 -3.90
C ILE A 20 -4.55 -0.61 -4.39
N ALA A 21 -4.34 -0.66 -5.72
CA ALA A 21 -3.05 -1.03 -6.31
C ALA A 21 -1.91 -0.07 -5.91
N ASN A 22 -2.23 1.22 -5.75
CA ASN A 22 -1.29 2.22 -5.26
C ASN A 22 -1.12 2.23 -3.74
N GLY A 23 -1.83 1.36 -3.00
CA GLY A 23 -1.80 1.31 -1.53
C GLY A 23 -2.32 2.56 -0.84
N ARG A 24 -3.08 3.42 -1.56
CA ARG A 24 -3.66 4.66 -1.00
C ARG A 24 -4.99 4.41 -0.28
N LEU A 25 -5.63 3.28 -0.56
CA LEU A 25 -6.86 2.85 0.08
C LEU A 25 -6.71 1.40 0.56
N ASN A 26 -6.89 1.19 1.86
CA ASN A 26 -6.77 -0.13 2.48
C ASN A 26 -8.11 -0.86 2.44
N CYS A 27 -8.49 -1.28 1.24
CA CYS A 27 -9.64 -2.15 1.05
C CYS A 27 -9.35 -3.21 0.00
N LYS A 28 -10.15 -4.26 0.02
CA LYS A 28 -10.10 -5.36 -0.94
C LYS A 28 -11.47 -5.45 -1.60
N ILE A 29 -11.47 -5.51 -2.93
CA ILE A 29 -12.69 -5.69 -3.72
C ILE A 29 -12.90 -7.20 -3.90
N ASP A 30 -14.05 -7.70 -3.46
CA ASP A 30 -14.56 -9.01 -3.85
C ASP A 30 -15.65 -8.83 -4.91
N LYS A 31 -15.30 -9.09 -6.17
CA LYS A 31 -16.21 -8.97 -7.30
C LYS A 31 -17.22 -10.11 -7.39
N VAL A 32 -16.94 -11.26 -6.79
CA VAL A 32 -17.84 -12.44 -6.83
C VAL A 32 -18.98 -12.24 -5.84
N ARG A 33 -18.68 -11.66 -4.67
CA ARG A 33 -19.66 -11.35 -3.64
C ARG A 33 -20.22 -9.93 -3.71
N GLU A 34 -19.71 -9.11 -4.63
CA GLU A 34 -20.05 -7.68 -4.79
C GLU A 34 -19.86 -6.85 -3.49
N ILE A 35 -18.86 -7.22 -2.68
CA ILE A 35 -18.57 -6.58 -1.39
C ILE A 35 -17.17 -5.95 -1.42
N ILE A 36 -17.04 -4.80 -0.75
CA ILE A 36 -15.76 -4.16 -0.49
C ILE A 36 -15.41 -4.38 0.98
N GLU A 37 -14.37 -5.16 1.24
CA GLU A 37 -13.85 -5.40 2.58
C GLU A 37 -12.83 -4.32 2.93
N THR A 38 -13.06 -3.57 4.01
CA THR A 38 -12.10 -2.56 4.47
C THR A 38 -11.19 -3.18 5.53
N THR A 39 -9.90 -3.24 5.24
CA THR A 39 -8.90 -3.64 6.23
C THR A 39 -8.37 -2.39 6.91
N ARG A 40 -8.45 -2.31 8.24
CA ARG A 40 -7.86 -1.22 9.00
C ARG A 40 -6.44 -1.66 9.41
N PRO A 41 -5.37 -1.17 8.76
CA PRO A 41 -4.03 -1.55 9.18
C PRO A 41 -3.72 -0.91 10.52
N ASP A 42 -3.17 -1.71 11.43
CA ASP A 42 -2.72 -1.21 12.73
C ASP A 42 -1.55 -0.24 12.57
N SER A 43 -1.62 0.90 13.26
CA SER A 43 -0.57 1.94 13.23
C SER A 43 0.80 1.37 13.58
N LYS A 44 0.87 0.43 14.54
CA LYS A 44 2.14 -0.21 14.95
C LYS A 44 2.73 -1.09 13.84
N ASN A 45 1.91 -1.85 13.11
CA ASN A 45 2.40 -2.70 12.03
C ASN A 45 2.90 -1.84 10.86
N PHE A 46 2.22 -0.74 10.56
CA PHE A 46 2.67 0.24 9.58
C PHE A 46 4.04 0.84 9.96
N LEU A 47 4.17 1.35 11.18
CA LEU A 47 5.42 1.91 11.71
C LEU A 47 6.57 0.89 11.66
N TYR A 48 6.30 -0.35 12.05
CA TYR A 48 7.29 -1.44 12.02
C TYR A 48 7.81 -1.70 10.59
N GLN A 49 6.91 -1.84 9.62
CA GLN A 49 7.29 -2.04 8.22
C GLN A 49 8.06 -0.85 7.64
N GLU A 50 7.70 0.37 8.02
CA GLU A 50 8.40 1.59 7.60
C GLU A 50 9.83 1.64 8.15
N VAL A 51 10.01 1.31 9.43
CA VAL A 51 11.32 1.27 10.10
C VAL A 51 12.24 0.25 9.42
N ILE A 52 11.73 -0.94 9.11
CA ILE A 52 12.52 -1.98 8.42
C ILE A 52 12.97 -1.48 7.04
N LYS A 53 12.06 -0.92 6.24
CA LYS A 53 12.40 -0.42 4.89
C LYS A 53 13.45 0.68 4.93
N LYS A 54 13.31 1.64 5.86
CA LYS A 54 14.29 2.72 6.05
C LYS A 54 15.63 2.18 6.57
N GLY A 55 15.59 1.20 7.47
CA GLY A 55 16.76 0.52 8.00
C GLY A 55 17.56 -0.20 6.92
N ASP A 56 16.90 -0.97 6.05
CA ASP A 56 17.54 -1.67 4.94
C ASP A 56 18.19 -0.71 3.93
N LEU A 57 17.51 0.41 3.63
CA LEU A 57 18.08 1.46 2.78
C LEU A 57 19.37 2.04 3.38
N LEU A 58 19.38 2.30 4.70
CA LEU A 58 20.57 2.80 5.39
C LEU A 58 21.70 1.78 5.36
N LEU A 59 21.42 0.52 5.66
CA LEU A 59 22.40 -0.55 5.71
C LEU A 59 23.06 -0.74 4.34
N ASN A 60 22.27 -0.75 3.26
CA ASN A 60 22.77 -0.80 1.89
C ASN A 60 23.70 0.38 1.55
N ARG A 61 23.38 1.60 2.01
CA ARG A 61 24.22 2.79 1.79
C ARG A 61 25.54 2.71 2.56
N VAL A 62 25.50 2.31 3.83
CA VAL A 62 26.69 2.14 4.67
C VAL A 62 27.59 1.04 4.10
N GLN A 63 27.01 -0.08 3.67
CA GLN A 63 27.75 -1.18 3.08
C GLN A 63 28.44 -0.77 1.77
N LYS A 64 27.76 -0.01 0.90
CA LYS A 64 28.37 0.55 -0.32
C LYS A 64 29.54 1.48 0.01
N LEU A 65 29.38 2.36 1.01
CA LEU A 65 30.43 3.29 1.42
C LEU A 65 31.66 2.56 1.98
N SER A 66 31.46 1.56 2.84
CA SER A 66 32.55 0.78 3.42
C SER A 66 33.39 0.05 2.37
N ARG A 67 32.78 -0.44 1.28
CA ARG A 67 33.51 -1.07 0.18
C ARG A 67 34.41 -0.09 -0.58
N VAL A 68 34.02 1.18 -0.68
CA VAL A 68 34.82 2.22 -1.35
C VAL A 68 35.99 2.66 -0.48
N ILE A 69 35.82 2.70 0.85
CA ILE A 69 36.87 3.12 1.79
C ILE A 69 37.95 2.05 1.99
N ASN A 70 37.59 0.76 1.84
CA ASN A 70 38.52 -0.36 2.00
C ASN A 70 39.33 -0.70 0.72
N ILE A 71 39.30 0.18 -0.30
CA ILE A 71 40.20 0.17 -1.47
C ILE A 71 41.19 1.32 -1.31
#